data_AF-A0A2N1RF80-F1
#
_entry.id   AF-A0A2N1RF80-F1
#
_cell.length_a   1.000
_cell.length_b   1.000
_cell.length_c   1.000
_cell.angle_alpha   90.00
_cell.angle_beta   90.00
_cell.angle_gamma   90.00
#
_symmetry.space_group_name_H-M   'P 1'
#
loop_
_entity.id
_entity.type
_entity.pdbx_description
1 polymer ?
#
loop_
_entity_poly.entity_id
_entity_poly.type
_entity_poly.pdbx_seq_one_letter_code
_entity_poly.pdbx_strand_id
1 'polypeptide(L)' 'MEATENTILYYGRRSRKNGGYDWIVRIDNDGCFVTDPIENWDKDEDYRDEAISNPALYKLLEFD' A
#
# COMPACT_ATOMS: atom_id res chain seq x y z
N MET A 1 -15.83 -23.77 -5.82
CA MET A 1 -15.70 -22.31 -5.62
C MET A 1 -14.81 -22.22 -4.39
N GLU A 2 -13.65 -21.58 -4.41
CA GLU A 2 -13.41 -20.20 -4.81
C GLU A 2 -12.01 -20.09 -5.42
N ALA A 3 -11.88 -19.35 -6.52
CA ALA A 3 -10.61 -18.72 -6.81
C ALA A 3 -10.36 -17.79 -5.61
N THR A 4 -9.37 -18.09 -4.78
CA THR A 4 -8.82 -17.08 -3.88
C THR A 4 -8.27 -16.01 -4.79
N GLU A 5 -9.09 -15.01 -5.10
CA GLU A 5 -8.71 -13.86 -5.88
C GLU A 5 -7.43 -13.35 -5.21
N ASN A 6 -6.30 -13.52 -5.89
CA ASN A 6 -5.04 -12.91 -5.48
C ASN A 6 -5.19 -11.41 -5.75
N THR A 7 -6.05 -10.76 -4.97
CA THR A 7 -6.34 -9.34 -5.09
C THR A 7 -5.17 -8.62 -4.44
N ILE A 8 -4.09 -8.49 -5.20
CA ILE A 8 -2.94 -7.70 -4.79
C ILE A 8 -3.36 -6.23 -4.91
N LEU A 9 -3.50 -5.56 -3.78
CA LEU A 9 -3.84 -4.16 -3.71
C LEU A 9 -2.56 -3.35 -3.53
N TYR A 10 -2.38 -2.34 -4.37
CA TYR A 10 -1.26 -1.43 -4.26
C TYR A 10 -1.78 -0.06 -3.83
N TYR A 11 -1.24 0.51 -2.76
CA TYR A 11 -1.61 1.81 -2.24
C TYR A 11 -0.40 2.73 -2.27
N GLY A 12 -0.43 3.73 -3.15
CA GLY A 12 0.62 4.75 -3.21
C GLY A 12 0.30 5.91 -2.28
N ARG A 13 1.18 6.24 -1.33
CA ARG A 13 1.04 7.47 -0.54
C ARG A 13 1.42 8.67 -1.39
N ARG A 14 0.47 9.55 -1.66
CA ARG A 14 0.70 10.74 -2.50
C ARG A 14 1.74 11.66 -1.87
N SER A 15 2.80 11.93 -2.62
CA SER A 15 3.83 12.88 -2.20
C SER A 15 3.32 14.30 -2.33
N ARG A 16 3.38 15.05 -1.23
CA ARG A 16 3.08 16.48 -1.23
C ARG A 16 4.21 17.31 -1.87
N LYS A 17 5.40 16.73 -2.02
CA LYS A 17 6.60 17.45 -2.49
C LYS A 17 6.85 17.28 -3.98
N ASN A 18 6.73 16.06 -4.51
CA ASN A 18 7.23 15.74 -5.85
C ASN A 18 6.16 15.28 -6.86
N GLY A 19 4.87 15.45 -6.56
CA GLY A 19 3.78 15.10 -7.50
C GLY A 19 3.64 13.60 -7.82
N GLY A 20 4.45 12.74 -7.20
CA GLY A 20 4.40 11.28 -7.29
C GLY A 20 3.93 10.63 -5.99
N TYR A 21 4.53 9.50 -5.62
CA TYR A 21 4.27 8.79 -4.37
C TYR A 21 5.54 8.76 -3.51
N ASP A 22 5.42 8.99 -2.20
CA ASP A 22 6.55 8.89 -1.26
C ASP A 22 6.94 7.41 -1.03
N TRP A 23 5.94 6.53 -0.93
CA TRP A 23 6.10 5.07 -0.83
C TRP A 23 4.86 4.35 -1.34
N ILE A 24 4.99 3.06 -1.61
CA ILE A 24 3.91 2.18 -2.08
C ILE A 24 3.75 1.05 -1.07
N VAL A 25 2.52 0.83 -0.64
CA VAL A 25 2.12 -0.28 0.23
C VAL A 25 1.49 -1.35 -0.66
N ARG A 26 2.09 -2.52 -0.73
CA ARG A 26 1.54 -3.70 -1.40
C ARG A 26 0.88 -4.57 -0.34
N ILE A 27 -0.42 -4.77 -0.48
CA ILE A 27 -1.20 -5.64 0.38
C ILE A 27 -1.62 -6.83 -0.47
N ASP A 28 -1.17 -8.01 -0.07
CA ASP A 28 -1.57 -9.27 -0.67
C ASP A 28 -1.96 -10.28 0.43
N ASN A 29 -2.24 -11.52 0.05
CA ASN A 29 -2.71 -12.53 0.98
C ASN A 29 -1.59 -13.03 1.92
N ASP A 30 -0.33 -12.89 1.50
CA ASP A 30 0.86 -13.24 2.29
C ASP A 30 1.16 -12.17 3.35
N GLY A 31 0.86 -10.90 3.07
CA GLY A 31 1.06 -9.81 4.03
C GLY A 31 1.02 -8.41 3.43
N CYS A 32 1.59 -7.47 4.20
CA CYS A 32 1.80 -6.09 3.79
C CYS A 32 3.30 -5.88 3.54
N PHE A 33 3.64 -5.23 2.43
CA PHE A 33 5.00 -4.89 2.06
C PHE A 33 5.07 -3.41 1.67
N VAL A 34 5.85 -2.61 2.39
CA VAL A 34 6.02 -1.19 2.07
C VAL A 34 7.35 -0.93 1.37
N THR A 35 7.33 -0.28 0.22
CA THR A 35 8.53 0.11 -0.54
C THR A 35 9.19 1.38 0.04
N ASP A 36 9.08 1.62 1.34
CA ASP A 36 9.62 2.82 1.97
C ASP A 36 11.15 2.85 1.83
N PRO A 37 11.78 4.02 1.64
CA PRO A 37 13.25 4.12 1.67
C PRO A 37 13.86 3.70 3.01
N ILE A 38 13.07 3.59 4.08
CA ILE A 38 13.44 3.08 5.38
C ILE A 38 12.84 1.68 5.51
N GLU A 39 13.67 0.65 5.54
CA GLU A 39 13.30 -0.74 5.80
C GLU A 39 12.80 -0.94 7.24
N ASN A 40 11.68 -0.33 7.59
CA ASN A 40 11.10 -0.39 8.92
C ASN A 40 9.91 -1.35 8.94
N TRP A 41 10.23 -2.64 8.82
CA TRP A 41 9.31 -3.77 8.76
C TRP A 41 8.30 -3.84 9.91
N ASP A 42 8.65 -3.26 11.07
CA ASP A 42 7.78 -3.18 12.26
C ASP A 42 6.51 -2.31 12.03
N LYS A 43 6.52 -1.48 10.98
CA LYS A 43 5.45 -0.54 10.68
C LYS A 43 4.55 -0.95 9.52
N ASP A 44 4.84 -2.07 8.84
CA ASP A 44 4.07 -2.51 7.67
C ASP A 44 2.58 -2.68 7.99
N GLU A 45 2.22 -3.14 9.18
CA GLU A 45 0.83 -3.22 9.64
C GLU A 45 0.19 -1.85 9.88
N ASP A 46 0.93 -0.89 10.41
CA ASP A 46 0.48 0.49 10.65
C ASP A 46 0.19 1.20 9.31
N TYR A 47 1.07 0.98 8.31
CA TYR A 47 0.88 1.48 6.95
C TYR A 47 -0.30 0.82 6.24
N ARG A 48 -0.56 -0.46 6.49
CA ARG A 48 -1.75 -1.16 5.98
C ARG A 48 -3.02 -0.52 6.51
N ASP A 49 -3.12 -0.34 7.82
CA ASP A 49 -4.31 0.26 8.44
C ASP A 49 -4.49 1.72 7.97
N GLU A 50 -3.40 2.49 7.91
CA GLU A 50 -3.42 3.86 7.40
C GLU A 50 -3.87 3.91 5.93
N ALA A 51 -3.38 3.01 5.07
CA ALA A 51 -3.72 2.95 3.66
C ALA A 51 -5.20 2.60 3.41
N ILE A 52 -5.75 1.68 4.20
CA ILE A 52 -7.16 1.28 4.13
C ILE A 52 -8.06 2.39 4.71
N SER A 53 -7.65 3.00 5.81
CA SER A 53 -8.44 3.99 6.56
C SER A 53 -8.36 5.40 5.96
N ASN A 54 -7.28 5.74 5.24
CA ASN A 54 -7.00 7.08 4.71
C ASN A 54 -6.86 7.11 3.17
N PRO A 55 -7.95 6.93 2.40
CA PRO A 55 -7.94 7.03 0.94
C PRO A 55 -7.63 8.44 0.41
N ALA A 56 -7.59 9.46 1.27
CA ALA A 56 -7.17 10.81 0.91
C ALA A 56 -5.63 10.94 0.78
N LEU A 57 -4.89 10.16 1.57
CA LEU A 57 -3.42 10.15 1.58
C LEU A 57 -2.88 9.03 0.70
N TYR A 58 -3.54 7.88 0.73
CA TYR A 58 -3.19 6.73 -0.08
C TYR A 58 -4.15 6.60 -1.25
N LYS A 59 -3.60 6.45 -2.45
CA LYS A 59 -4.39 6.18 -3.65
C LYS A 59 -4.24 4.71 -4.01
N LEU A 60 -5.36 4.03 -4.20
CA LEU A 60 -5.38 2.68 -4.78
C LEU A 60 -4.84 2.76 -6.21
N LEU A 61 -3.79 2.01 -6.47
CA LEU A 61 -3.15 1.82 -7.76
C LEU A 61 -3.71 0.51 -8.32
N GLU A 62 -4.86 0.61 -8.98
CA GLU A 62 -5.40 -0.49 -9.77
C GLU A 62 -4.52 -0.66 -11.01
N PHE A 63 -3.96 -1.85 -11.20
CA PHE A 63 -3.32 -2.24 -12.46
C PHE A 63 -4.39 -2.96 -13.28
N ASP A 64 -4.78 -2.37 -14.42
CA ASP A 64 -5.64 -2.97 -15.46
C ASP A 64 -4.85 -3.96 -16.33
#